data_AF-A0A933ESI6-F1
#
_entry.id   AF-A0A933ESI6-F1
#
_cell.length_a   1.000
_cell.length_b   1.000
_cell.length_c   1.000
_cell.angle_alpha   90.00
_cell.angle_beta   90.00
_cell.angle_gamma   90.00
#
_symmetry.space_group_name_H-M   'P 1'
#
loop_
_entity.id
_entity.type
_entity.pdbx_description
1 polymer ?
#
loop_
_entity_poly.entity_id
_entity_poly.type
_entity_poly.pdbx_seq_one_letter_code
_entity_poly.pdbx_strand_id
1 'polypeptide(L)'
;MIDASVFGVKRYRWCAIILAMVVGLLTFSSSVAAGLPVQPFESLLDATRGSGGTSAQDELSVNAPRLPEDATDCGTDINCLIGASQGGVPAKLTFVVPALEIFGLTLSTTSLLAVEGADGDRIFFYQETIEAEVTVSDEAIAAMRGMGMPEANINAMIDSANADAQRTVGTGKRCEFAEPDLTAMLQRWKEGEFSSSDWDSGTCMEF
;
A
#
# COMPACT_ATOMS: atom_id res chain seq x y z
N MET A 1 -4.75 -12.33 30.27
CA MET A 1 -4.20 -13.34 29.36
C MET A 1 -5.01 -13.25 28.09
N ILE A 2 -4.47 -12.56 27.08
CA ILE A 2 -5.07 -12.49 25.75
C ILE A 2 -4.49 -13.68 24.99
N ASP A 3 -5.37 -14.56 24.54
CA ASP A 3 -5.02 -15.82 23.88
C ASP A 3 -4.58 -15.53 22.44
N ALA A 4 -3.29 -15.67 22.17
CA ALA A 4 -2.67 -15.40 20.87
C ALA A 4 -2.95 -16.49 19.80
N SER A 5 -3.84 -17.44 20.09
CA SER A 5 -4.14 -18.58 19.20
C SER A 5 -5.23 -18.31 18.13
N VAL A 6 -5.81 -17.11 18.07
CA VAL A 6 -6.88 -16.75 17.12
C VAL A 6 -6.36 -16.09 15.82
N PHE A 7 -5.05 -15.91 15.64
CA PHE A 7 -4.49 -15.43 14.38
C PHE A 7 -4.11 -16.60 13.45
N GLY A 8 -5.14 -17.25 12.91
CA GLY A 8 -4.99 -18.34 11.95
C GLY A 8 -4.32 -17.89 10.65
N VAL A 9 -3.05 -18.28 10.47
CA VAL A 9 -2.29 -18.80 9.29
C VAL A 9 -2.61 -18.35 7.84
N LYS A 10 -3.67 -17.60 7.54
CA LYS A 10 -4.03 -17.16 6.16
C LYS A 10 -3.61 -15.73 5.81
N ARG A 11 -3.00 -14.98 6.73
CA ARG A 11 -2.55 -13.59 6.51
C ARG A 11 -1.28 -13.43 5.65
N TYR A 12 -0.67 -14.52 5.16
CA TYR A 12 0.71 -14.49 4.65
C TYR A 12 0.91 -14.13 3.17
N ARG A 13 -0.13 -13.97 2.34
CA ARG A 13 0.10 -13.67 0.91
C ARG A 13 0.50 -12.23 0.62
N TRP A 14 0.05 -11.25 1.40
CA TRP A 14 0.55 -9.88 1.33
C TRP A 14 1.98 -9.77 1.88
N CYS A 15 2.27 -10.48 2.98
CA CYS A 15 3.65 -10.63 3.45
C CYS A 15 4.57 -11.26 2.40
N ALA A 16 4.09 -12.15 1.54
CA ALA A 16 4.95 -12.82 0.56
C ALA A 16 5.53 -11.87 -0.49
N ILE A 17 4.84 -10.78 -0.87
CA ILE A 17 5.36 -9.79 -1.83
C ILE A 17 6.44 -8.94 -1.17
N ILE A 18 6.21 -8.47 0.07
CA ILE A 18 7.20 -7.70 0.83
C ILE A 18 8.41 -8.59 1.21
N LEU A 19 8.16 -9.84 1.63
CA LEU A 19 9.19 -10.83 1.93
C LEU A 19 10.00 -11.21 0.68
N ALA A 20 9.37 -11.28 -0.51
CA ALA A 20 10.08 -11.54 -1.76
C ALA A 20 11.02 -10.39 -2.15
N MET A 21 10.67 -9.13 -1.86
CA MET A 21 11.59 -7.99 -2.04
C MET A 21 12.77 -8.07 -1.06
N VAL A 22 12.53 -8.40 0.20
CA VAL A 22 13.58 -8.55 1.22
C VAL A 22 14.52 -9.74 0.93
N VAL A 23 13.99 -10.87 0.46
CA VAL A 23 14.79 -12.06 0.08
C VAL A 23 15.53 -11.86 -1.25
N GLY A 24 14.97 -11.08 -2.18
CA GLY A 24 15.64 -10.69 -3.42
C GLY A 24 16.90 -9.85 -3.17
N LEU A 25 16.87 -8.96 -2.17
CA LEU A 25 18.02 -8.16 -1.75
C LEU A 25 19.14 -9.00 -1.09
N LEU A 26 18.80 -10.08 -0.39
CA LEU A 26 19.79 -10.94 0.27
C LEU A 26 20.50 -11.94 -0.66
N THR A 27 19.93 -12.25 -1.83
CA THR A 27 20.51 -13.21 -2.78
C THR A 27 21.43 -12.59 -3.85
N PHE A 28 21.46 -11.26 -3.96
CA PHE A 28 22.33 -10.56 -4.93
C PHE A 28 23.79 -10.37 -4.48
N SER A 29 24.17 -10.78 -3.26
CA SER A 29 25.51 -10.51 -2.70
C SER A 29 26.59 -11.57 -3.01
N SER A 30 26.28 -12.64 -3.75
CA SER A 30 27.23 -13.76 -3.95
C SER A 30 28.04 -13.75 -5.25
N SER A 31 27.92 -12.71 -6.10
CA SER A 31 28.53 -12.72 -7.43
C SER A 31 29.50 -11.56 -7.68
N VAL A 32 30.53 -11.38 -6.85
CA VAL A 32 31.69 -10.54 -7.23
C VAL A 32 32.99 -11.20 -6.77
N ALA A 33 33.48 -12.15 -7.55
CA ALA A 33 34.86 -12.62 -7.51
C ALA A 33 35.37 -12.89 -8.92
N ALA A 34 35.42 -11.84 -9.74
CA ALA A 34 36.25 -11.80 -10.94
C ALA A 34 36.69 -10.36 -11.16
N GLY A 35 37.98 -10.09 -10.93
CA GLY A 35 38.58 -8.77 -11.00
C GLY A 35 38.49 -8.17 -12.39
N LEU A 36 37.58 -7.20 -12.54
CA LEU A 36 37.60 -6.28 -13.67
C LEU A 36 38.28 -4.97 -13.25
N PRO A 37 39.13 -4.39 -14.12
CA PRO A 37 39.84 -3.16 -13.83
C PRO A 37 38.86 -1.98 -13.72
N VAL A 38 38.96 -1.25 -12.62
CA VAL A 38 38.23 0.00 -12.35
C VAL A 38 38.71 1.06 -13.35
N GLN A 39 37.83 1.49 -14.25
CA GLN A 39 38.07 2.65 -15.12
C GLN A 39 37.70 3.93 -14.35
N PRO A 40 38.52 5.00 -14.44
CA PRO A 40 38.24 6.27 -13.77
C PRO A 40 37.01 6.98 -14.37
N PHE A 41 36.09 7.36 -13.49
CA PHE A 41 34.82 8.00 -13.80
C PHE A 41 35.00 9.52 -13.90
N GLU A 42 35.75 10.00 -14.90
CA GLU A 42 35.87 11.42 -15.21
C GLU A 42 35.59 11.66 -16.70
N SER A 43 34.31 11.80 -17.06
CA SER A 43 33.83 12.55 -18.23
C SER A 43 32.35 12.20 -18.44
N LEU A 44 31.44 13.02 -17.89
CA LEU A 44 30.03 13.14 -18.35
C LEU A 44 29.32 14.33 -17.65
N LEU A 45 30.08 15.37 -17.29
CA LEU A 45 29.55 16.66 -16.83
C LEU A 45 29.70 17.69 -17.96
N ASP A 46 28.96 17.52 -19.05
CA ASP A 46 28.60 18.62 -19.94
C ASP A 46 27.68 18.10 -21.05
N ALA A 47 26.40 18.49 -20.99
CA ALA A 47 25.50 18.72 -22.13
C ALA A 47 24.02 18.39 -21.82
N THR A 48 23.40 19.09 -20.87
CA THR A 48 21.94 19.37 -20.96
C THR A 48 21.60 20.67 -20.23
N ARG A 49 21.96 21.80 -20.85
CA ARG A 49 21.46 23.13 -20.49
C ARG A 49 20.57 23.64 -21.62
N GLY A 50 19.28 23.29 -21.56
CA GLY A 50 18.20 23.87 -22.36
C GLY A 50 16.92 23.73 -21.55
N SER A 51 16.44 24.77 -20.86
CA SER A 51 15.60 25.86 -21.39
C SER A 51 14.28 25.34 -21.98
N GLY A 52 13.25 25.28 -21.13
CA GLY A 52 11.88 24.96 -21.51
C GLY A 52 11.01 24.65 -20.29
N GLY A 53 10.87 25.62 -19.37
CA GLY A 53 9.98 25.51 -18.22
C GLY A 53 8.52 25.58 -18.65
N THR A 54 7.93 24.44 -18.96
CA THR A 54 6.48 24.25 -18.98
C THR A 54 6.16 23.40 -17.76
N SER A 55 5.40 23.97 -16.84
CA SER A 55 4.99 23.39 -15.57
C SER A 55 4.15 22.13 -15.78
N ALA A 56 4.81 20.98 -15.88
CA ALA A 56 4.21 19.65 -15.97
C ALA A 56 3.59 19.16 -14.63
N GLN A 57 3.21 20.06 -13.73
CA GLN A 57 2.57 19.75 -12.46
C GLN A 57 1.05 19.98 -12.46
N ASP A 58 0.47 20.43 -13.57
CA ASP A 58 -0.97 20.77 -13.64
C ASP A 58 -1.84 19.73 -14.40
N GLU A 59 -1.25 18.65 -14.94
CA GLU A 59 -1.99 17.60 -15.66
C GLU A 59 -2.22 16.30 -14.87
N LEU A 60 -1.64 16.13 -13.68
CA LEU A 60 -1.78 14.89 -12.90
C LEU A 60 -2.98 14.86 -11.94
N SER A 61 -3.77 15.94 -11.84
CA SER A 61 -4.89 16.04 -10.88
C SER A 61 -6.29 15.87 -11.51
N VAL A 62 -6.38 15.64 -12.83
CA VAL A 62 -7.67 15.70 -13.55
C VAL A 62 -8.46 14.39 -13.47
N ASN A 63 -7.86 13.27 -13.05
CA ASN A 63 -8.49 11.95 -13.08
C ASN A 63 -8.83 11.33 -11.73
N ALA A 64 -8.61 12.03 -10.60
CA ALA A 64 -9.11 11.55 -9.32
C ALA A 64 -10.65 11.46 -9.41
N PRO A 65 -11.26 10.27 -9.24
CA PRO A 65 -12.70 10.11 -9.22
C PRO A 65 -13.31 11.06 -8.19
N ARG A 66 -14.15 11.98 -8.65
CA ARG A 66 -14.86 12.88 -7.76
C ARG A 66 -15.99 12.10 -7.12
N LEU A 67 -15.80 11.73 -5.85
CA LEU A 67 -16.90 11.22 -5.04
C LEU A 67 -18.05 12.24 -5.10
N PRO A 68 -19.32 11.76 -5.17
CA PRO A 68 -20.47 12.66 -5.12
C PRO A 68 -20.38 13.58 -3.91
N GLU A 69 -20.67 14.87 -4.08
CA GLU A 69 -20.62 15.86 -2.98
C GLU A 69 -21.61 15.53 -1.86
N ASP A 70 -22.65 14.76 -2.17
CA ASP A 70 -23.69 14.27 -1.28
C ASP A 70 -23.40 12.88 -0.68
N ALA A 71 -22.19 12.33 -0.88
CA ALA A 71 -21.81 11.06 -0.27
C ALA A 71 -21.80 11.15 1.26
N THR A 72 -22.46 10.18 1.91
CA THR A 72 -22.53 10.09 3.37
C THR A 72 -21.13 9.89 3.96
N ASP A 73 -20.74 10.74 4.90
CA ASP A 73 -19.47 10.58 5.61
C ASP A 73 -19.62 9.63 6.81
N CYS A 74 -19.07 8.42 6.67
CA CYS A 74 -19.06 7.40 7.70
C CYS A 74 -17.94 7.57 8.74
N GLY A 75 -17.03 8.54 8.56
CA GLY A 75 -15.85 8.70 9.43
C GLY A 75 -15.01 7.42 9.46
N THR A 76 -15.05 6.69 10.57
CA THR A 76 -14.34 5.41 10.76
C THR A 76 -15.29 4.23 11.00
N ASP A 77 -16.62 4.42 10.90
CA ASP A 77 -17.60 3.35 11.13
C ASP A 77 -17.80 2.51 9.86
N ILE A 78 -17.14 1.35 9.82
CA ILE A 78 -17.29 0.40 8.71
C ILE A 78 -18.72 -0.12 8.55
N ASN A 79 -19.56 -0.12 9.60
CA ASN A 79 -20.95 -0.57 9.47
C ASN A 79 -21.79 0.40 8.61
N CYS A 80 -21.47 1.70 8.68
CA CYS A 80 -22.09 2.70 7.82
C CYS A 80 -21.79 2.41 6.35
N LEU A 81 -20.53 2.12 6.00
CA LEU A 81 -20.18 1.77 4.61
C LEU A 81 -20.78 0.42 4.18
N ILE A 82 -20.81 -0.59 5.07
CA ILE A 82 -21.47 -1.87 4.78
C ILE A 82 -22.96 -1.63 4.45
N GLY A 83 -23.67 -0.82 5.26
CA GLY A 83 -25.07 -0.49 5.00
C GLY A 83 -25.25 0.26 3.67
N ALA A 84 -24.34 1.18 3.35
CA ALA A 84 -24.33 1.88 2.07
C ALA A 84 -24.13 0.93 0.88
N SER A 85 -23.26 -0.09 1.03
CA SER A 85 -23.00 -1.09 -0.02
C SER A 85 -24.22 -1.95 -0.36
N GLN A 86 -25.09 -2.23 0.62
CA GLN A 86 -26.33 -3.03 0.43
C GLN A 86 -27.41 -2.31 -0.39
N GLY A 87 -27.27 -0.99 -0.56
CA GLY A 87 -28.22 -0.20 -1.35
C GLY A 87 -27.55 0.59 -2.49
N GLY A 88 -26.24 0.42 -2.68
CA GLY A 88 -25.46 1.27 -3.59
C GLY A 88 -25.59 2.75 -3.31
N VAL A 89 -25.74 3.13 -2.04
CA VAL A 89 -25.89 4.53 -1.64
C VAL A 89 -24.50 5.16 -1.53
N PRO A 90 -24.26 6.36 -2.09
CA PRO A 90 -22.97 7.02 -1.98
C PRO A 90 -22.56 7.25 -0.52
N ALA A 91 -21.39 6.73 -0.13
CA ALA A 91 -20.83 6.88 1.21
C ALA A 91 -19.32 6.70 1.19
N LYS A 92 -18.61 7.29 2.16
CA LYS A 92 -17.15 7.21 2.30
C LYS A 92 -16.73 6.95 3.74
N LEU A 93 -15.61 6.26 3.94
CA LEU A 93 -14.93 6.16 5.23
C LEU A 93 -13.42 6.34 5.09
N THR A 94 -12.80 6.83 6.15
CA THR A 94 -11.36 6.75 6.37
C THR A 94 -11.07 5.45 7.12
N PHE A 95 -10.47 4.49 6.43
CA PHE A 95 -10.11 3.20 6.96
C PHE A 95 -8.64 3.18 7.36
N VAL A 96 -8.39 3.04 8.66
CA VAL A 96 -7.03 2.91 9.21
C VAL A 96 -6.75 1.44 9.44
N VAL A 97 -5.79 0.88 8.72
CA VAL A 97 -5.29 -0.47 8.98
C VAL A 97 -4.31 -0.35 10.15
N PRO A 98 -4.56 -1.03 11.29
CA PRO A 98 -3.62 -1.01 12.40
C PRO A 98 -2.23 -1.46 11.96
N ALA A 99 -1.23 -0.84 12.56
CA ALA A 99 0.19 -1.22 12.49
C ALA A 99 0.38 -2.75 12.40
N LEU A 100 0.79 -3.23 11.22
CA LEU A 100 1.18 -4.61 10.99
C LEU A 100 2.65 -4.76 11.38
N GLU A 101 2.91 -5.49 12.45
CA GLU A 101 4.27 -5.79 12.89
C GLU A 101 4.78 -7.07 12.22
N ILE A 102 5.86 -6.95 11.45
CA ILE A 102 6.51 -8.05 10.72
C ILE A 102 8.02 -7.92 10.94
N PHE A 103 8.60 -8.80 11.76
CA PHE A 103 10.04 -8.80 12.06
C PHE A 103 10.57 -7.44 12.58
N GLY A 104 9.78 -6.77 13.42
CA GLY A 104 10.09 -5.44 13.95
C GLY A 104 9.95 -4.29 12.95
N LEU A 105 9.50 -4.55 11.72
CA LEU A 105 8.96 -3.52 10.83
C LEU A 105 7.48 -3.33 11.16
N THR A 106 7.06 -2.09 11.34
CA THR A 106 5.65 -1.74 11.53
C THR A 106 5.19 -0.98 10.30
N LEU A 107 4.19 -1.52 9.61
CA LEU A 107 3.53 -0.88 8.47
C LEU A 107 2.15 -0.38 8.89
N SER A 108 1.89 0.91 8.72
CA SER A 108 0.56 1.52 8.90
C SER A 108 0.07 2.08 7.57
N THR A 109 -1.23 1.98 7.30
CA THR A 109 -1.83 2.54 6.09
C THR A 109 -3.20 3.12 6.40
N THR A 110 -3.41 4.35 5.96
CA THR A 110 -4.72 5.03 5.97
C THR A 110 -5.25 5.07 4.55
N SER A 111 -6.45 4.56 4.34
CA SER A 111 -7.11 4.56 3.03
C SER A 111 -8.46 5.24 3.07
N LEU A 112 -8.82 5.96 2.01
CA LEU A 112 -10.19 6.37 1.74
C LEU A 112 -10.90 5.22 1.04
N LEU A 113 -12.01 4.76 1.60
CA LEU A 113 -12.90 3.79 0.97
C LEU A 113 -14.23 4.48 0.67
N ALA A 114 -14.82 4.21 -0.50
CA ALA A 114 -16.13 4.76 -0.81
C ALA A 114 -16.98 3.83 -1.68
N VAL A 115 -18.28 3.87 -1.43
CA VAL A 115 -19.31 3.42 -2.36
C VAL A 115 -19.70 4.66 -3.15
N GLU A 116 -19.54 4.64 -4.47
CA GLU A 116 -19.82 5.80 -5.32
C GLU A 116 -21.27 5.82 -5.84
N GLY A 117 -21.94 4.67 -5.79
CA GLY A 117 -23.28 4.49 -6.33
C GLY A 117 -23.51 3.07 -6.85
N ALA A 118 -24.62 2.90 -7.56
CA ALA A 118 -24.94 1.68 -8.29
C ALA A 118 -25.34 1.95 -9.74
N ASP A 119 -25.04 1.00 -10.62
CA ASP A 119 -25.65 0.85 -11.93
C ASP A 119 -26.27 -0.55 -12.04
N GLY A 120 -27.60 -0.62 -11.91
CA GLY A 120 -28.31 -1.89 -11.84
C GLY A 120 -27.94 -2.70 -10.59
N ASP A 121 -27.38 -3.89 -10.81
CA ASP A 121 -26.93 -4.82 -9.76
C ASP A 121 -25.45 -4.64 -9.38
N ARG A 122 -24.78 -3.65 -10.00
CA ARG A 122 -23.35 -3.37 -9.81
C ARG A 122 -23.14 -2.17 -8.91
N ILE A 123 -22.28 -2.34 -7.92
CA ILE A 123 -21.86 -1.29 -6.99
C ILE A 123 -20.46 -0.82 -7.38
N PHE A 124 -20.29 0.49 -7.52
CA PHE A 124 -18.99 1.10 -7.75
C PHE A 124 -18.31 1.36 -6.41
N PHE A 125 -17.15 0.74 -6.22
CA PHE A 125 -16.34 0.86 -5.03
C PHE A 125 -15.01 1.54 -5.37
N TYR A 126 -14.62 2.50 -4.56
CA TYR A 126 -13.38 3.27 -4.68
C TYR A 126 -12.50 3.02 -3.46
N GLN A 127 -11.20 2.86 -3.70
CA GLN A 127 -10.17 2.86 -2.68
C GLN A 127 -9.00 3.76 -3.12
N GLU A 128 -8.47 4.53 -2.19
CA GLU A 128 -7.23 5.29 -2.36
C GLU A 128 -6.40 5.25 -1.07
N THR A 129 -5.09 5.11 -1.19
CA THR A 129 -4.18 5.23 -0.05
C THR A 129 -3.85 6.69 0.20
N ILE A 130 -4.29 7.23 1.34
CA ILE A 130 -4.03 8.63 1.73
C ILE A 130 -2.69 8.75 2.46
N GLU A 131 -2.38 7.77 3.31
CA GLU A 131 -1.15 7.78 4.10
C GLU A 131 -0.58 6.36 4.19
N ALA A 132 0.73 6.26 4.17
CA ALA A 132 1.47 5.03 4.41
C ALA A 132 2.74 5.34 5.20
N GLU A 133 2.95 4.61 6.30
CA GLU A 133 4.10 4.81 7.18
C GLU A 133 4.77 3.48 7.47
N VAL A 134 6.11 3.48 7.41
CA VAL A 134 6.93 2.35 7.83
C VAL A 134 7.85 2.81 8.96
N THR A 135 7.79 2.11 10.08
CA THR A 135 8.74 2.31 11.19
C THR A 135 9.48 1.01 11.46
N VAL A 136 10.71 1.12 11.96
CA VAL A 136 11.54 -0.04 12.34
C VAL A 136 11.81 0.04 13.83
N SER A 137 11.54 -1.05 14.54
CA SER A 137 11.73 -1.11 15.98
C SER A 137 13.22 -1.05 16.34
N ASP A 138 13.51 -0.46 17.49
CA ASP A 138 14.87 -0.40 18.03
C ASP A 138 15.47 -1.81 18.22
N GLU A 139 14.63 -2.80 18.52
CA GLU A 139 15.03 -4.20 18.65
C GLU A 139 15.50 -4.79 17.30
N ALA A 140 14.77 -4.52 16.21
CA ALA A 140 15.19 -4.95 14.88
C ALA A 140 16.49 -4.28 14.44
N ILE A 141 16.63 -2.97 14.70
CA ILE A 141 17.87 -2.25 14.43
C ILE A 141 19.04 -2.85 15.23
N ALA A 142 18.85 -3.10 16.52
CA ALA A 142 19.86 -3.73 17.37
C ALA A 142 20.23 -5.14 16.89
N ALA A 143 19.25 -5.94 16.47
CA ALA A 143 19.48 -7.27 15.90
C ALA A 143 20.30 -7.20 14.59
N MET A 144 19.99 -6.27 13.68
CA MET A 144 20.76 -6.06 12.45
C MET A 144 22.21 -5.66 12.73
N ARG A 145 22.43 -4.75 13.69
CA ARG A 145 23.78 -4.40 14.16
C ARG A 145 24.51 -5.60 14.75
N GLY A 146 23.80 -6.42 15.54
CA GLY A 146 24.33 -7.66 16.12
C GLY A 146 24.76 -8.71 15.07
N MET A 147 24.12 -8.69 13.89
CA MET A 147 24.51 -9.51 12.73
C MET A 147 25.68 -8.91 11.92
N GLY A 148 26.25 -7.79 12.35
CA GLY A 148 27.35 -7.12 11.67
C GLY A 148 26.93 -6.27 10.47
N MET A 149 25.64 -5.96 10.32
CA MET A 149 25.18 -5.05 9.27
C MET A 149 25.70 -3.63 9.55
N PRO A 150 26.40 -2.97 8.59
CA PRO A 150 26.83 -1.60 8.75
C PRO A 150 25.65 -0.64 8.91
N GLU A 151 25.80 0.39 9.75
CA GLU A 151 24.78 1.41 9.99
C GLU A 151 24.26 2.06 8.69
N ALA A 152 25.16 2.33 7.75
CA ALA A 152 24.81 2.89 6.45
C ALA A 152 23.84 2.00 5.65
N ASN A 153 23.98 0.67 5.76
CA ASN A 153 23.10 -0.27 5.08
C ASN A 153 21.74 -0.36 5.78
N ILE A 154 21.72 -0.30 7.12
CA ILE A 154 20.46 -0.24 7.89
C ILE A 154 19.67 1.00 7.50
N ASN A 155 20.31 2.17 7.49
CA ASN A 155 19.65 3.42 7.12
C ASN A 155 19.16 3.40 5.67
N ALA A 156 19.98 2.93 4.73
CA ALA A 156 19.56 2.79 3.33
C ALA A 156 18.34 1.86 3.16
N MET A 157 18.26 0.78 3.95
CA MET A 157 17.10 -0.12 3.95
C MET A 157 15.85 0.59 4.50
N ILE A 158 15.98 1.34 5.60
CA ILE A 158 14.87 2.12 6.18
C ILE A 158 14.38 3.18 5.20
N ASP A 159 15.31 3.93 4.59
CA ASP A 159 15.00 4.96 3.60
C ASP A 159 14.30 4.36 2.37
N SER A 160 14.77 3.20 1.89
CA SER A 160 14.11 2.48 0.80
C SER A 160 12.71 2.03 1.16
N ALA A 161 12.50 1.46 2.35
CA ALA A 161 11.18 1.01 2.78
C ALA A 161 10.19 2.17 2.93
N ASN A 162 10.65 3.32 3.46
CA ASN A 162 9.86 4.53 3.54
C ASN A 162 9.52 5.09 2.15
N ALA A 163 10.50 5.13 1.24
CA ALA A 163 10.26 5.58 -0.14
C ALA A 163 9.24 4.66 -0.83
N ASP A 164 9.33 3.36 -0.65
CA ASP A 164 8.41 2.37 -1.21
C ASP A 164 6.97 2.56 -0.69
N ALA A 165 6.81 2.80 0.62
CA ALA A 165 5.51 3.11 1.22
C ALA A 165 4.95 4.45 0.71
N GLN A 166 5.78 5.48 0.58
CA GLN A 166 5.35 6.77 0.05
C GLN A 166 4.92 6.68 -1.42
N ARG A 167 5.47 5.74 -2.21
CA ARG A 167 5.02 5.52 -3.60
C ARG A 167 3.60 4.97 -3.70
N THR A 168 3.03 4.42 -2.62
CA THR A 168 1.62 3.97 -2.64
C THR A 168 0.65 5.10 -2.31
N VAL A 169 1.12 6.22 -1.76
CA VAL A 169 0.25 7.37 -1.45
C VAL A 169 -0.30 7.96 -2.75
N GLY A 170 -1.61 8.17 -2.79
CA GLY A 170 -2.34 8.64 -3.97
C GLY A 170 -2.63 7.54 -5.00
N THR A 171 -2.08 6.32 -4.83
CA THR A 171 -2.49 5.18 -5.66
C THR A 171 -3.84 4.66 -5.21
N GLY A 172 -4.63 4.19 -6.16
CA GLY A 172 -5.96 3.71 -5.86
C GLY A 172 -6.49 2.71 -6.86
N LYS A 173 -7.71 2.28 -6.60
CA LYS A 173 -8.47 1.45 -7.53
C LYS A 173 -9.94 1.79 -7.47
N ARG A 174 -10.58 1.61 -8.61
CA ARG A 174 -12.02 1.66 -8.77
C ARG A 174 -12.49 0.29 -9.23
N CYS A 175 -13.46 -0.28 -8.54
CA CYS A 175 -13.94 -1.63 -8.78
C CYS A 175 -15.45 -1.64 -8.94
N GLU A 176 -15.93 -2.51 -9.82
CA GLU A 176 -17.34 -2.84 -9.98
C GLU A 176 -17.61 -4.22 -9.39
N PHE A 177 -18.51 -4.30 -8.40
CA PHE A 177 -18.87 -5.54 -7.72
C PHE A 177 -20.36 -5.82 -7.85
N ALA A 178 -20.76 -7.10 -7.78
CA ALA A 178 -22.14 -7.39 -7.38
C ALA A 178 -22.34 -6.99 -5.91
N GLU A 179 -23.52 -6.45 -5.57
CA GLU A 179 -23.88 -6.06 -4.20
C GLU A 179 -23.47 -7.08 -3.11
N PRO A 180 -23.86 -8.38 -3.20
CA PRO A 180 -23.51 -9.34 -2.15
C PRO A 180 -22.01 -9.57 -2.00
N ASP A 181 -21.24 -9.45 -3.08
CA ASP A 181 -19.79 -9.68 -3.05
C ASP A 181 -19.06 -8.54 -2.33
N LEU A 182 -19.43 -7.29 -2.63
CA LEU A 182 -18.87 -6.13 -1.93
C LEU A 182 -19.26 -6.13 -0.46
N THR A 183 -20.53 -6.37 -0.14
CA THR A 183 -20.99 -6.45 1.25
C THR A 183 -20.26 -7.55 2.02
N ALA A 184 -20.08 -8.74 1.42
CA ALA A 184 -19.35 -9.83 2.05
C ALA A 184 -17.86 -9.51 2.26
N MET A 185 -17.23 -8.81 1.30
CA MET A 185 -15.85 -8.33 1.44
C MET A 185 -15.71 -7.37 2.63
N LEU A 186 -16.57 -6.35 2.71
CA LEU A 186 -16.51 -5.37 3.80
C LEU A 186 -16.81 -6.00 5.17
N GLN A 187 -17.68 -7.02 5.22
CA GLN A 187 -17.89 -7.80 6.44
C GLN A 187 -16.63 -8.55 6.90
N ARG A 188 -15.91 -9.20 5.98
CA ARG A 188 -14.62 -9.83 6.31
C ARG A 188 -13.59 -8.82 6.79
N TRP A 189 -13.52 -7.65 6.16
CA TRP A 189 -12.60 -6.59 6.55
C TRP A 189 -12.91 -6.03 7.95
N LYS A 190 -14.20 -5.90 8.29
CA LYS A 190 -14.64 -5.56 9.64
C LYS A 190 -14.15 -6.56 10.70
N GLU A 191 -14.02 -7.83 10.32
CA GLU A 191 -13.50 -8.91 11.17
C GLU A 191 -11.95 -8.99 11.15
N GLY A 192 -11.28 -8.12 10.38
CA GLY A 192 -9.83 -8.14 10.21
C GLY A 192 -9.34 -9.28 9.32
N GLU A 193 -10.22 -9.81 8.48
CA GLU A 193 -9.92 -10.81 7.45
C GLU A 193 -9.73 -10.13 6.10
N PHE A 194 -8.47 -9.92 5.71
CA PHE A 194 -8.11 -9.34 4.41
C PHE A 194 -7.47 -10.40 3.53
N SER A 195 -7.88 -10.46 2.27
CA SER A 195 -7.32 -11.36 1.26
C SER A 195 -7.04 -10.63 -0.04
N SER A 196 -5.97 -11.01 -0.75
CA SER A 196 -5.78 -10.54 -2.12
C SER A 196 -6.89 -11.04 -3.06
N SER A 197 -7.57 -12.13 -2.71
CA SER A 197 -8.72 -12.65 -3.46
C SER A 197 -10.02 -11.88 -3.23
N ASP A 198 -10.03 -10.91 -2.30
CA ASP A 198 -11.22 -10.07 -2.07
C ASP A 198 -11.58 -9.24 -3.32
N TRP A 199 -10.60 -9.03 -4.19
CA TRP A 199 -10.75 -8.29 -5.44
C TRP A 199 -11.20 -9.15 -6.62
N ASP A 200 -11.09 -10.48 -6.53
CA ASP A 200 -11.31 -11.39 -7.66
C ASP A 200 -12.78 -11.44 -8.12
N SER A 201 -13.73 -11.06 -7.27
CA SER A 201 -15.15 -10.97 -7.60
C SER A 201 -15.54 -9.67 -8.30
N GLY A 202 -14.65 -8.67 -8.32
CA GLY A 202 -14.87 -7.37 -8.93
C GLY A 202 -14.11 -7.18 -10.24
N THR A 203 -14.57 -6.24 -11.06
CA THR A 203 -13.78 -5.72 -12.19
C THR A 203 -13.11 -4.43 -11.76
N CYS A 204 -11.78 -4.43 -11.64
CA CYS A 204 -11.04 -3.31 -11.07
C CYS A 204 -10.13 -2.62 -12.09
N MET A 205 -10.01 -1.30 -11.96
CA MET A 205 -9.05 -0.45 -12.66
C MET A 205 -8.19 0.27 -11.64
N GLU A 206 -6.87 0.19 -11.82
CA GLU A 206 -5.87 0.88 -10.97
C GLU A 206 -5.51 2.23 -11.59
N PHE A 207 -5.19 3.21 -10.74
CA PHE A 207 -4.73 4.54 -11.16
C PHE A 207 -3.67 5.08 -10.19
#